data_AF-A0A967D248-F1
#
_entry.id   AF-A0A967D248-F1
#
_cell.length_a   1.000
_cell.length_b   1.000
_cell.length_c   1.000
_cell.angle_alpha   90.00
_cell.angle_beta   90.00
_cell.angle_gamma   90.00
#
_symmetry.space_group_name_H-M   'P 1'
#
loop_
_entity.id
_entity.type
_entity.pdbx_description
1 polymer ?
#
loop_
_entity_poly.entity_id
_entity_poly.type
_entity_poly.pdbx_seq_one_letter_code
_entity_poly.pdbx_strand_id
1 'polypeptide(L)'
;MTVDRGTAEGQWQTWLERLPWDGWISDSDALQIWGYVSQPSYRPGDTVDLCVSTTADTWGFEVWRDGDQFEKVYEAFGIAGVEHPVPADPVADGCGWPVGATFTIPHDWASGGFVVVLRGEREGSVVSHDAFFVLRAADLGARSKLALIVATYSWQEYNDWGGGCGYSSKDFDDQSLDPLVVRETSFRPRLSFERPWSRGMIRVPVGVPRLASPPLAVGAAIGIPAVDWCIANGYSPWTVANGWARYDGLTVRWLEREGYAPELLSQWDLDRDPGVLDAYDVVVTTGHDEYWTAAGRAVLDRFVEGGGRYARLAGNIIWQVRMEDDLRTQVCHKYAAHADPERHHPDVDRRTGAFESLHIDRPPVTTFGANGFRGVYSRMGGMSPRGAGGFIVYRPDHWCFDGADLYYGDVLGGGVPLVGFETDGIDYTFRHGRPYPTHEDGAPEGLEILALTPVTLEEEDHGHAGSLLSIADGDLAFATEALLGKDTPVGRDRIRHGSAVITHMQKGRGEVFCAGTTEWCHALAQGDQQTEIITRNVLDRFLAPR
;
A
#
# COMPACT_ATOMS: atom_id res chain seq x y z
N MET A 1 -12.04 44.93 -15.71
CA MET A 1 -12.99 43.98 -16.33
C MET A 1 -12.74 42.63 -15.71
N THR A 2 -13.49 42.32 -14.66
CA THR A 2 -13.53 41.00 -14.04
C THR A 2 -14.27 40.09 -15.01
N VAL A 3 -13.53 39.19 -15.66
CA VAL A 3 -14.16 38.04 -16.33
C VAL A 3 -14.63 37.14 -15.20
N ASP A 4 -15.93 37.10 -14.99
CA ASP A 4 -16.59 36.05 -14.22
C ASP A 4 -16.25 34.71 -14.89
N ARG A 5 -15.41 33.90 -14.22
CA ARG A 5 -14.92 32.61 -14.70
C ARG A 5 -15.73 31.43 -14.14
N GLY A 6 -16.96 31.66 -13.69
CA GLY A 6 -17.80 30.63 -13.09
C GLY A 6 -17.25 30.22 -11.73
N THR A 7 -18.09 30.27 -10.71
CA THR A 7 -17.82 29.58 -9.46
C THR A 7 -17.76 28.09 -9.77
N ALA A 8 -16.66 27.42 -9.42
CA ALA A 8 -16.54 25.96 -9.45
C ALA A 8 -17.37 25.31 -8.32
N GLU A 9 -18.56 25.87 -8.02
CA GLU A 9 -19.52 25.20 -7.16
C GLU A 9 -20.06 23.99 -7.93
N GLY A 10 -19.54 22.80 -7.63
CA GLY A 10 -20.18 21.54 -8.01
C GLY A 10 -19.58 20.78 -9.19
N GLN A 11 -18.25 20.64 -9.30
CA GLN A 11 -17.65 19.55 -10.08
C GLN A 11 -17.05 18.50 -9.15
N TRP A 12 -17.92 17.84 -8.39
CA TRP A 12 -17.60 16.63 -7.63
C TRP A 12 -17.84 15.41 -8.52
N GLN A 13 -16.94 14.41 -8.41
CA GLN A 13 -16.99 13.06 -9.00
C GLN A 13 -17.29 13.00 -10.52
N THR A 14 -16.25 12.78 -11.35
CA THR A 14 -16.49 12.28 -12.73
C THR A 14 -15.53 11.16 -13.19
N TRP A 15 -14.36 10.92 -12.57
CA TRP A 15 -13.56 9.72 -12.90
C TRP A 15 -14.19 8.47 -12.33
N LEU A 16 -14.47 8.39 -11.01
CA LEU A 16 -14.88 7.14 -10.34
C LEU A 16 -16.16 6.51 -10.94
N GLU A 17 -17.15 7.32 -11.31
CA GLU A 17 -18.43 6.87 -11.88
C GLU A 17 -18.32 6.34 -13.33
N ARG A 18 -17.19 6.55 -14.01
CA ARG A 18 -17.03 6.20 -15.44
C ARG A 18 -15.70 5.53 -15.77
N LEU A 19 -15.03 4.95 -14.77
CA LEU A 19 -13.81 4.19 -15.03
C LEU A 19 -14.15 2.93 -15.85
N PRO A 20 -13.41 2.66 -16.94
CA PRO A 20 -13.43 1.33 -17.53
C PRO A 20 -12.87 0.36 -16.48
N TRP A 21 -13.72 -0.54 -15.98
CA TRP A 21 -13.33 -1.55 -15.01
C TRP A 21 -12.39 -2.56 -15.65
N ASP A 22 -11.31 -2.90 -14.95
CA ASP A 22 -10.48 -4.01 -15.36
C ASP A 22 -11.20 -5.33 -15.06
N GLY A 23 -11.23 -6.24 -16.02
CA GLY A 23 -12.08 -7.41 -15.89
C GLY A 23 -12.35 -8.14 -17.19
N TRP A 24 -13.04 -9.27 -17.04
CA TRP A 24 -13.51 -10.05 -18.16
C TRP A 24 -14.51 -9.27 -19.01
N ILE A 25 -14.24 -9.19 -20.31
CA ILE A 25 -15.17 -8.64 -21.30
C ILE A 25 -16.11 -9.75 -21.74
N SER A 26 -17.43 -9.53 -21.66
CA SER A 26 -18.45 -10.55 -21.97
C SER A 26 -18.59 -10.91 -23.45
N ASP A 27 -17.78 -10.32 -24.32
CA ASP A 27 -17.73 -10.62 -25.75
C ASP A 27 -16.85 -11.87 -25.99
N SER A 28 -17.47 -12.99 -26.40
CA SER A 28 -16.78 -14.26 -26.65
C SER A 28 -15.78 -14.18 -27.82
N ASP A 29 -15.96 -13.20 -28.72
CA ASP A 29 -15.05 -12.96 -29.84
C ASP A 29 -13.84 -12.11 -29.43
N ALA A 30 -13.82 -11.54 -28.22
CA ALA A 30 -12.64 -10.87 -27.68
C ALA A 30 -11.58 -11.89 -27.24
N LEU A 31 -10.35 -11.76 -27.75
CA LEU A 31 -9.21 -12.56 -27.29
C LEU A 31 -8.78 -12.07 -25.90
N GLN A 32 -8.84 -12.95 -24.90
CA GLN A 32 -8.58 -12.61 -23.50
C GLN A 32 -7.90 -13.78 -22.77
N ILE A 33 -7.04 -13.46 -21.81
CA ILE A 33 -6.49 -14.41 -20.84
C ILE A 33 -6.46 -13.73 -19.48
N TRP A 34 -6.94 -14.43 -18.47
CA TRP A 34 -6.95 -13.97 -17.09
C TRP A 34 -6.65 -15.14 -16.16
N GLY A 35 -5.94 -14.88 -15.07
CA GLY A 35 -5.67 -15.93 -14.11
C GLY A 35 -4.97 -15.43 -12.86
N TYR A 36 -4.92 -16.31 -11.87
CA TYR A 36 -4.33 -16.05 -10.57
C TYR A 36 -3.69 -17.33 -10.03
N VAL A 37 -2.82 -17.17 -9.04
CA VAL A 37 -2.24 -18.27 -8.27
C VAL A 37 -3.18 -18.65 -7.12
N SER A 38 -3.23 -19.91 -6.75
CA SER A 38 -4.12 -20.39 -5.68
C SER A 38 -3.78 -19.86 -4.28
N GLN A 39 -2.53 -19.41 -4.06
CA GLN A 39 -2.05 -18.86 -2.80
C GLN A 39 -1.09 -17.69 -3.05
N PRO A 40 -1.03 -16.69 -2.17
CA PRO A 40 -0.14 -15.54 -2.33
C PRO A 40 1.33 -15.88 -2.02
N SER A 41 1.60 -16.98 -1.31
CA SER A 41 2.95 -17.34 -0.85
C SER A 41 3.18 -18.85 -0.83
N TYR A 42 4.41 -19.26 -1.14
CA TYR A 42 4.84 -20.66 -1.25
C TYR A 42 6.22 -20.89 -0.62
N ARG A 43 6.61 -22.15 -0.44
CA ARG A 43 7.96 -22.62 -0.11
C ARG A 43 8.56 -23.43 -1.27
N PRO A 44 9.90 -23.52 -1.38
CA PRO A 44 10.53 -24.42 -2.34
C PRO A 44 10.07 -25.87 -2.15
N GLY A 45 9.69 -26.53 -3.24
CA GLY A 45 9.06 -27.86 -3.24
C GLY A 45 7.53 -27.85 -3.21
N ASP A 46 6.89 -26.70 -2.92
CA ASP A 46 5.44 -26.57 -3.04
C ASP A 46 5.00 -26.60 -4.52
N THR A 47 3.73 -26.95 -4.72
CA THR A 47 3.08 -26.89 -6.03
C THR A 47 2.31 -25.59 -6.17
N VAL A 48 2.53 -24.89 -7.28
CA VAL A 48 1.77 -23.70 -7.66
C VAL A 48 0.70 -24.11 -8.66
N ASP A 49 -0.55 -23.84 -8.30
CA ASP A 49 -1.70 -24.02 -9.18
C ASP A 49 -2.10 -22.68 -9.79
N LEU A 50 -2.19 -22.65 -11.13
CA LEU A 50 -2.63 -21.50 -11.90
C LEU A 50 -4.08 -21.70 -12.32
N CYS A 51 -4.98 -20.89 -11.75
CA CYS A 51 -6.39 -20.86 -12.12
C CYS A 51 -6.59 -19.87 -13.27
N VAL A 52 -6.99 -20.35 -14.45
CA VAL A 52 -6.96 -19.56 -15.70
C VAL A 52 -8.26 -19.73 -16.47
N SER A 53 -8.76 -18.64 -17.02
CA SER A 53 -9.83 -18.62 -18.04
C SER A 53 -9.33 -17.87 -19.27
N THR A 54 -9.55 -18.42 -20.46
CA THR A 54 -9.09 -17.78 -21.70
C THR A 54 -9.96 -18.15 -22.90
N THR A 55 -10.16 -17.19 -23.80
CA THR A 55 -10.78 -17.39 -25.11
C THR A 55 -9.74 -17.73 -26.21
N ALA A 56 -8.46 -17.81 -25.85
CA ALA A 56 -7.38 -18.21 -26.74
C ALA A 56 -7.51 -19.69 -27.16
N ASP A 57 -6.98 -20.07 -28.33
CA ASP A 57 -6.95 -21.48 -28.75
C ASP A 57 -5.93 -22.26 -27.92
N THR A 58 -4.79 -21.62 -27.67
CA THR A 58 -3.72 -22.14 -26.83
C THR A 58 -3.15 -21.03 -25.96
N TRP A 59 -2.57 -21.41 -24.84
CA TRP A 59 -1.89 -20.50 -23.95
C TRP A 59 -0.66 -21.14 -23.32
N GLY A 60 0.09 -20.32 -22.60
CA GLY A 60 1.21 -20.73 -21.77
C GLY A 60 1.57 -19.66 -20.76
N PHE A 61 2.63 -19.90 -20.01
CA PHE A 61 3.12 -18.97 -19.02
C PHE A 61 4.63 -19.03 -18.87
N GLU A 62 5.20 -17.91 -18.46
CA GLU A 62 6.57 -17.81 -17.98
C GLU A 62 6.55 -17.39 -16.51
N VAL A 63 7.50 -17.90 -15.73
CA VAL A 63 7.72 -17.45 -14.34
C VAL A 63 9.04 -16.70 -14.28
N TRP A 64 9.00 -15.50 -13.72
CA TRP A 64 10.13 -14.59 -13.62
C TRP A 64 10.39 -14.23 -12.16
N ARG A 65 11.63 -14.39 -11.69
CA ARG A 65 12.05 -13.81 -10.41
C ARG A 65 12.32 -12.33 -10.64
N ASP A 66 11.68 -11.49 -9.85
CA ASP A 66 11.82 -10.03 -9.93
C ASP A 66 12.62 -9.53 -8.72
N GLY A 67 13.94 -9.48 -8.88
CA GLY A 67 14.88 -8.92 -7.92
C GLY A 67 15.76 -7.87 -8.60
N ASP A 68 17.01 -7.71 -8.16
CA ASP A 68 17.98 -6.84 -8.87
C ASP A 68 18.03 -7.14 -10.38
N GLN A 69 17.94 -8.42 -10.72
CA GLN A 69 17.73 -8.89 -12.08
C GLN A 69 16.29 -9.43 -12.26
N PHE A 70 15.75 -9.23 -13.46
CA PHE A 70 14.48 -9.82 -13.88
C PHE A 70 14.74 -11.07 -14.72
N GLU A 71 14.68 -12.24 -14.08
CA GLU A 71 15.18 -13.49 -14.65
C GLU A 71 14.05 -14.51 -14.85
N LYS A 72 13.93 -15.05 -16.07
CA LYS A 72 13.00 -16.15 -16.35
C LYS A 72 13.56 -17.44 -15.77
N VAL A 73 12.79 -18.07 -14.89
CA VAL A 73 13.17 -19.29 -14.17
C VAL A 73 12.37 -20.52 -14.60
N TYR A 74 11.22 -20.32 -15.25
CA TYR A 74 10.37 -21.40 -15.73
C TYR A 74 9.51 -20.95 -16.92
N GLU A 75 9.11 -21.90 -17.76
CA GLU A 75 8.12 -21.68 -18.81
C GLU A 75 7.37 -22.97 -19.17
N ALA A 76 6.12 -22.82 -19.59
CA ALA A 76 5.32 -23.88 -20.19
C ALA A 76 4.37 -23.30 -21.23
N PHE A 77 4.20 -23.96 -22.38
CA PHE A 77 3.38 -23.48 -23.50
C PHE A 77 2.59 -24.61 -24.15
N GLY A 78 1.68 -24.26 -25.07
CA GLY A 78 0.89 -25.22 -25.85
C GLY A 78 -0.24 -25.85 -25.04
N ILE A 79 -0.68 -25.19 -23.96
CA ILE A 79 -1.79 -25.61 -23.13
C ILE A 79 -3.08 -25.23 -23.86
N ALA A 80 -4.04 -26.15 -23.95
CA ALA A 80 -5.33 -25.85 -24.58
C ALA A 80 -6.06 -24.73 -23.82
N GLY A 81 -6.56 -23.73 -24.53
CA GLY A 81 -7.38 -22.69 -23.95
C GLY A 81 -8.79 -23.20 -23.62
N VAL A 82 -9.28 -22.82 -22.45
CA VAL A 82 -10.64 -23.10 -22.01
C VAL A 82 -11.21 -21.85 -21.37
N GLU A 83 -12.36 -21.42 -21.88
CA GLU A 83 -13.13 -20.34 -21.29
C GLU A 83 -13.96 -20.89 -20.12
N HIS A 84 -13.86 -20.22 -18.98
CA HIS A 84 -14.66 -20.46 -17.80
C HIS A 84 -15.48 -19.23 -17.45
N PRO A 85 -16.75 -19.40 -17.01
CA PRO A 85 -17.61 -18.27 -16.67
C PRO A 85 -17.04 -17.46 -15.50
N VAL A 86 -17.29 -16.16 -15.52
CA VAL A 86 -17.07 -15.29 -14.36
C VAL A 86 -18.35 -15.32 -13.50
N PRO A 87 -18.25 -15.55 -12.18
CA PRO A 87 -19.42 -15.50 -11.31
C PRO A 87 -20.01 -14.09 -11.26
N ALA A 88 -21.22 -13.96 -10.71
CA ALA A 88 -21.90 -12.66 -10.62
C ALA A 88 -21.12 -11.65 -9.78
N ASP A 89 -20.48 -12.11 -8.70
CA ASP A 89 -19.73 -11.27 -7.77
C ASP A 89 -18.30 -11.81 -7.52
N PRO A 90 -17.40 -11.73 -8.52
CA PRO A 90 -16.05 -12.26 -8.39
C PRO A 90 -15.21 -11.46 -7.38
N VAL A 91 -15.65 -10.26 -6.98
CA VAL A 91 -14.96 -9.43 -6.00
C VAL A 91 -15.07 -10.05 -4.61
N ALA A 92 -16.28 -10.43 -4.18
CA ALA A 92 -16.49 -11.05 -2.87
C ALA A 92 -16.28 -12.57 -2.89
N ASP A 93 -16.70 -13.26 -3.95
CA ASP A 93 -16.73 -14.73 -3.99
C ASP A 93 -15.49 -15.34 -4.65
N GLY A 94 -14.68 -14.53 -5.34
CA GLY A 94 -13.60 -15.01 -6.20
C GLY A 94 -14.13 -15.56 -7.53
N CYS A 95 -13.23 -15.90 -8.44
CA CYS A 95 -13.60 -16.47 -9.75
C CYS A 95 -14.01 -17.94 -9.67
N GLY A 96 -13.42 -18.70 -8.74
CA GLY A 96 -13.62 -20.15 -8.65
C GLY A 96 -13.21 -20.91 -9.91
N TRP A 97 -12.29 -20.37 -10.71
CA TRP A 97 -11.83 -21.02 -11.94
C TRP A 97 -11.04 -22.30 -11.62
N PRO A 98 -11.19 -23.36 -12.42
CA PRO A 98 -10.41 -24.57 -12.23
C PRO A 98 -8.93 -24.32 -12.53
N VAL A 99 -8.09 -25.20 -11.99
CA VAL A 99 -6.65 -25.21 -12.27
C VAL A 99 -6.44 -25.50 -13.76
N GLY A 100 -5.90 -24.52 -14.48
CA GLY A 100 -5.53 -24.64 -15.89
C GLY A 100 -4.12 -25.21 -16.08
N ALA A 101 -3.21 -24.96 -15.15
CA ALA A 101 -1.87 -25.52 -15.14
C ALA A 101 -1.30 -25.62 -13.72
N THR A 102 -0.34 -26.52 -13.54
CA THR A 102 0.34 -26.73 -12.26
C THR A 102 1.84 -26.92 -12.51
N PHE A 103 2.67 -26.44 -11.59
CA PHE A 103 4.11 -26.74 -11.59
C PHE A 103 4.65 -26.81 -10.16
N THR A 104 5.68 -27.63 -9.95
CA THR A 104 6.37 -27.73 -8.66
C THR A 104 7.55 -26.77 -8.64
N ILE A 105 7.65 -25.98 -7.57
CA ILE A 105 8.78 -25.05 -7.37
C ILE A 105 10.05 -25.87 -7.08
N PRO A 106 11.11 -25.72 -7.89
CA PRO A 106 12.41 -26.34 -7.61
C PRO A 106 12.96 -25.93 -6.23
N HIS A 107 13.60 -26.87 -5.54
CA HIS A 107 14.14 -26.65 -4.19
C HIS A 107 15.28 -25.62 -4.13
N ASP A 108 15.90 -25.29 -5.25
CA ASP A 108 17.02 -24.35 -5.36
C ASP A 108 16.59 -22.91 -5.70
N TRP A 109 15.29 -22.66 -5.91
CA TRP A 109 14.80 -21.31 -6.10
C TRP A 109 15.00 -20.47 -4.85
N ALA A 110 15.64 -19.31 -5.03
CA ALA A 110 15.86 -18.35 -3.97
C ALA A 110 14.56 -17.62 -3.61
N SER A 111 14.45 -17.20 -2.34
CA SER A 111 13.37 -16.32 -1.91
C SER A 111 13.31 -15.04 -2.76
N GLY A 112 12.10 -14.54 -2.99
CA GLY A 112 11.84 -13.38 -3.85
C GLY A 112 10.38 -13.23 -4.24
N GLY A 113 10.09 -12.18 -5.00
CA GLY A 113 8.81 -11.99 -5.69
C GLY A 113 8.87 -12.62 -7.08
N PHE A 114 7.83 -13.35 -7.45
CA PHE A 114 7.76 -14.07 -8.71
C PHE A 114 6.56 -13.62 -9.53
N VAL A 115 6.83 -13.11 -10.73
CA VAL A 115 5.83 -12.70 -11.71
C VAL A 115 5.53 -13.87 -12.64
N VAL A 116 4.26 -14.25 -12.75
CA VAL A 116 3.78 -15.27 -13.70
C VAL A 116 3.12 -14.55 -14.87
N VAL A 117 3.76 -14.57 -16.05
CA VAL A 117 3.26 -13.92 -17.26
C VAL A 117 2.48 -14.94 -18.07
N LEU A 118 1.14 -14.90 -17.99
CA LEU A 118 0.24 -15.69 -18.82
C LEU A 118 0.20 -15.12 -20.23
N ARG A 119 0.21 -15.96 -21.26
CA ARG A 119 0.08 -15.57 -22.67
C ARG A 119 -0.90 -16.46 -23.39
N GLY A 120 -1.96 -15.88 -23.94
CA GLY A 120 -2.94 -16.56 -24.78
C GLY A 120 -2.78 -16.16 -26.24
N GLU A 121 -2.89 -17.13 -27.15
CA GLU A 121 -2.79 -16.93 -28.60
C GLU A 121 -4.03 -17.46 -29.34
N ARG A 122 -4.54 -16.67 -30.29
CA ARG A 122 -5.60 -17.06 -31.24
C ARG A 122 -5.37 -16.38 -32.57
N GLU A 123 -5.37 -17.14 -33.66
CA GLU A 123 -5.19 -16.63 -35.03
C GLU A 123 -3.96 -15.69 -35.21
N GLY A 124 -2.85 -15.99 -34.51
CA GLY A 124 -1.62 -15.19 -34.54
C GLY A 124 -1.66 -13.88 -33.73
N SER A 125 -2.77 -13.59 -33.05
CA SER A 125 -2.87 -12.50 -32.07
C SER A 125 -2.53 -13.01 -30.67
N VAL A 126 -1.87 -12.18 -29.86
CA VAL A 126 -1.42 -12.55 -28.51
C VAL A 126 -1.92 -11.53 -27.49
N VAL A 127 -2.39 -12.03 -26.35
CA VAL A 127 -2.74 -11.26 -25.15
C VAL A 127 -2.00 -11.81 -23.94
N SER A 128 -1.80 -10.97 -22.92
CA SER A 128 -1.09 -11.37 -21.71
C SER A 128 -1.71 -10.82 -20.45
N HIS A 129 -1.54 -11.55 -19.35
CA HIS A 129 -1.94 -11.15 -18.01
C HIS A 129 -0.88 -11.58 -16.99
N ASP A 130 -0.71 -10.81 -15.91
CA ASP A 130 0.31 -11.06 -14.90
C ASP A 130 -0.34 -11.53 -13.58
N ALA A 131 0.06 -12.71 -13.12
CA ALA A 131 -0.14 -13.15 -11.74
C ALA A 131 1.16 -13.00 -10.94
N PHE A 132 1.08 -13.17 -9.62
CA PHE A 132 2.22 -12.97 -8.72
C PHE A 132 2.14 -13.89 -7.50
N PHE A 133 3.29 -14.34 -7.02
CA PHE A 133 3.41 -14.98 -5.71
C PHE A 133 4.74 -14.62 -5.03
N VAL A 134 4.75 -14.70 -3.70
CA VAL A 134 5.96 -14.65 -2.89
C VAL A 134 6.54 -16.06 -2.71
N LEU A 135 7.85 -16.21 -2.87
CA LEU A 135 8.55 -17.43 -2.47
C LEU A 135 9.35 -17.16 -1.20
N ARG A 136 9.04 -17.90 -0.13
CA ARG A 136 9.81 -17.88 1.11
C ARG A 136 11.14 -18.61 0.94
N ALA A 137 12.09 -18.34 1.83
CA ALA A 137 13.29 -19.16 1.91
C ALA A 137 12.95 -20.62 2.31
N ALA A 138 13.72 -21.57 1.77
CA ALA A 138 13.61 -22.98 2.14
C ALA A 138 13.87 -23.18 3.64
N ASP A 139 14.97 -22.59 4.12
CA ASP A 139 15.34 -22.53 5.53
C ASP A 139 15.32 -21.06 5.96
N LEU A 140 14.25 -20.64 6.65
CA LEU A 140 14.06 -19.26 7.08
C LEU A 140 15.26 -18.77 7.89
N GLY A 141 15.75 -17.57 7.58
CA GLY A 141 16.84 -16.94 8.29
C GLY A 141 18.22 -17.54 8.03
N ALA A 142 18.34 -18.53 7.13
CA ALA A 142 19.60 -19.23 6.87
C ALA A 142 20.50 -18.47 5.90
N ARG A 143 19.92 -17.83 4.87
CA ARG A 143 20.68 -17.01 3.91
C ARG A 143 20.85 -15.59 4.42
N SER A 144 19.85 -15.08 5.13
CA SER A 144 19.84 -13.71 5.62
C SER A 144 19.06 -13.57 6.90
N LYS A 145 19.48 -12.64 7.77
CA LYS A 145 18.74 -12.25 8.98
C LYS A 145 17.77 -11.10 8.76
N LEU A 146 17.62 -10.67 7.50
CA LEU A 146 16.69 -9.64 7.05
C LEU A 146 15.48 -10.29 6.36
N ALA A 147 14.29 -10.05 6.91
CA ALA A 147 13.02 -10.33 6.24
C ALA A 147 12.38 -9.05 5.70
N LEU A 148 11.74 -9.13 4.53
CA LEU A 148 10.85 -8.09 4.01
C LEU A 148 9.44 -8.65 3.90
N ILE A 149 8.47 -7.96 4.50
CA ILE A 149 7.05 -8.33 4.43
C ILE A 149 6.38 -7.53 3.31
N VAL A 150 5.89 -8.23 2.31
CA VAL A 150 5.15 -7.69 1.16
C VAL A 150 3.71 -7.37 1.58
N ALA A 151 3.24 -6.17 1.24
CA ALA A 151 1.94 -5.63 1.65
C ALA A 151 0.72 -6.21 0.89
N THR A 152 0.64 -7.55 0.79
CA THR A 152 -0.38 -8.25 -0.01
C THR A 152 -1.83 -7.92 0.38
N TYR A 153 -2.09 -7.58 1.64
CA TYR A 153 -3.44 -7.20 2.09
C TYR A 153 -3.81 -5.79 1.67
N SER A 154 -2.84 -4.89 1.61
CA SER A 154 -3.04 -3.58 1.00
C SER A 154 -3.27 -3.71 -0.49
N TRP A 155 -2.49 -4.55 -1.20
CA TRP A 155 -2.69 -4.77 -2.62
C TRP A 155 -4.12 -5.20 -2.93
N GLN A 156 -4.67 -6.12 -2.13
CA GLN A 156 -6.03 -6.61 -2.31
C GLN A 156 -7.09 -5.52 -2.22
N GLU A 157 -6.89 -4.51 -1.37
CA GLU A 157 -7.80 -3.37 -1.18
C GLU A 157 -7.80 -2.43 -2.38
N TYR A 158 -6.73 -2.43 -3.17
CA TYR A 158 -6.58 -1.66 -4.40
C TYR A 158 -6.80 -2.48 -5.67
N ASN A 159 -7.09 -3.79 -5.55
CA ASN A 159 -7.40 -4.66 -6.68
C ASN A 159 -8.86 -4.47 -7.11
N ASP A 160 -9.09 -3.69 -8.17
CA ASP A 160 -10.40 -3.39 -8.75
C ASP A 160 -10.85 -4.37 -9.83
N TRP A 161 -10.08 -5.45 -10.07
CA TRP A 161 -10.45 -6.46 -11.04
C TRP A 161 -11.79 -7.10 -10.70
N GLY A 162 -12.66 -7.19 -11.71
CA GLY A 162 -14.05 -7.69 -11.55
C GLY A 162 -15.06 -6.59 -11.19
N GLY A 163 -14.59 -5.33 -11.13
CA GLY A 163 -15.42 -4.14 -10.98
C GLY A 163 -15.62 -3.70 -9.55
N GLY A 164 -14.65 -3.92 -8.67
CA GLY A 164 -14.73 -3.42 -7.31
C GLY A 164 -13.50 -3.75 -6.45
N CYS A 165 -13.22 -2.87 -5.51
CA CYS A 165 -12.15 -2.95 -4.53
C CYS A 165 -12.57 -2.28 -3.22
N GLY A 166 -11.61 -2.12 -2.31
CA GLY A 166 -11.79 -1.45 -1.04
C GLY A 166 -12.05 0.06 -1.12
N TYR A 167 -12.05 0.66 -2.32
CA TYR A 167 -12.28 2.10 -2.52
C TYR A 167 -13.25 2.44 -3.66
N SER A 168 -13.71 1.44 -4.41
CA SER A 168 -14.61 1.64 -5.55
C SER A 168 -15.45 0.40 -5.82
N SER A 169 -16.62 0.59 -6.43
CA SER A 169 -17.55 -0.48 -6.79
C SER A 169 -18.33 -0.08 -8.02
N LYS A 170 -18.44 -0.98 -9.01
CA LYS A 170 -19.31 -0.79 -10.19
C LYS A 170 -20.79 -0.75 -9.85
N ASP A 171 -21.16 -1.31 -8.69
CA ASP A 171 -22.54 -1.38 -8.23
C ASP A 171 -22.97 -0.07 -7.55
N PHE A 172 -22.03 0.85 -7.34
CA PHE A 172 -22.30 2.17 -6.81
C PHE A 172 -22.60 3.15 -7.96
N ASP A 173 -23.84 3.62 -8.01
CA ASP A 173 -24.30 4.71 -8.88
C ASP A 173 -24.54 5.93 -8.00
N ASP A 174 -23.66 6.94 -8.09
CA ASP A 174 -23.67 8.09 -7.19
C ASP A 174 -24.75 9.11 -7.60
N GLN A 175 -25.54 9.53 -6.61
CA GLN A 175 -26.39 10.72 -6.68
C GLN A 175 -26.28 11.59 -5.42
N SER A 176 -25.35 11.27 -4.51
CA SER A 176 -25.15 11.97 -3.25
C SER A 176 -24.18 13.13 -3.44
N LEU A 177 -24.47 14.26 -2.79
CA LEU A 177 -23.52 15.37 -2.68
C LEU A 177 -22.76 15.34 -1.34
N ASP A 178 -23.01 14.35 -0.48
CA ASP A 178 -22.35 14.18 0.81
C ASP A 178 -21.11 13.28 0.66
N PRO A 179 -19.88 13.81 0.82
CA PRO A 179 -18.64 13.04 0.67
C PRO A 179 -18.53 11.86 1.63
N LEU A 180 -19.09 11.95 2.85
CA LEU A 180 -19.04 10.85 3.82
C LEU A 180 -19.93 9.69 3.35
N VAL A 181 -21.14 9.98 2.86
CA VAL A 181 -22.03 8.96 2.29
C VAL A 181 -21.36 8.25 1.12
N VAL A 182 -20.69 9.00 0.24
CA VAL A 182 -19.92 8.42 -0.88
C VAL A 182 -18.83 7.48 -0.35
N ARG A 183 -18.06 7.88 0.66
CA ARG A 183 -17.03 7.02 1.28
C ARG A 183 -17.60 5.74 1.89
N GLU A 184 -18.79 5.80 2.50
CA GLU A 184 -19.41 4.65 3.16
C GLU A 184 -20.04 3.64 2.18
N THR A 185 -20.34 4.05 0.94
CA THR A 185 -21.16 3.24 0.02
C THR A 185 -20.46 2.90 -1.29
N SER A 186 -19.37 3.58 -1.63
CA SER A 186 -18.66 3.39 -2.90
C SER A 186 -17.70 2.22 -2.95
N PHE A 187 -17.55 1.41 -1.89
CA PHE A 187 -16.53 0.36 -1.83
C PHE A 187 -17.10 -1.03 -1.54
N ARG A 188 -16.25 -2.06 -1.69
CA ARG A 188 -16.56 -3.46 -1.41
C ARG A 188 -15.87 -3.90 -0.11
N PRO A 189 -16.60 -4.29 0.95
CA PRO A 189 -16.00 -4.65 2.24
C PRO A 189 -15.47 -6.08 2.30
N ARG A 190 -15.79 -6.94 1.32
CA ARG A 190 -15.35 -8.34 1.23
C ARG A 190 -14.63 -8.53 -0.09
N LEU A 191 -13.38 -9.01 -0.04
CA LEU A 191 -12.48 -9.09 -1.18
C LEU A 191 -11.79 -10.47 -1.22
N SER A 192 -12.02 -11.25 -2.27
CA SER A 192 -11.41 -12.58 -2.45
C SER A 192 -10.03 -12.51 -3.09
N PHE A 193 -9.07 -13.28 -2.56
CA PHE A 193 -7.76 -13.50 -3.17
C PHE A 193 -7.81 -14.44 -4.39
N GLU A 194 -8.92 -15.15 -4.60
CA GLU A 194 -9.10 -16.06 -5.73
C GLU A 194 -9.58 -15.32 -6.99
N ARG A 195 -8.91 -14.22 -7.33
CA ARG A 195 -9.18 -13.43 -8.53
C ARG A 195 -7.91 -12.81 -9.11
N PRO A 196 -7.88 -12.49 -10.41
CA PRO A 196 -6.77 -11.81 -11.06
C PRO A 196 -6.38 -10.47 -10.39
N TRP A 197 -5.12 -10.07 -10.56
CA TRP A 197 -4.66 -8.73 -10.19
C TRP A 197 -4.95 -7.73 -11.29
N SER A 198 -5.45 -6.55 -10.95
CA SER A 198 -5.65 -5.49 -11.95
C SER A 198 -4.37 -5.13 -12.69
N ARG A 199 -4.52 -4.79 -13.97
CA ARG A 199 -3.45 -4.36 -14.87
C ARG A 199 -2.71 -3.15 -14.27
N GLY A 200 -1.41 -3.34 -14.07
CA GLY A 200 -0.51 -2.36 -13.47
C GLY A 200 0.03 -2.75 -12.10
N MET A 201 -0.72 -3.54 -11.32
CA MET A 201 -0.32 -3.84 -9.94
C MET A 201 1.01 -4.60 -9.88
N ILE A 202 1.20 -5.55 -10.81
CA ILE A 202 2.38 -6.41 -10.85
C ILE A 202 3.50 -5.80 -11.71
N ARG A 203 3.17 -5.23 -12.87
CA ARG A 203 4.13 -4.54 -13.75
C ARG A 203 3.55 -3.28 -14.39
N VAL A 204 4.40 -2.26 -14.50
CA VAL A 204 4.15 -1.04 -15.27
C VAL A 204 5.34 -0.69 -16.18
N PRO A 205 5.13 0.08 -17.26
CA PRO A 205 6.22 0.62 -18.06
C PRO A 205 7.17 1.51 -17.25
N VAL A 206 8.35 1.79 -17.80
CA VAL A 206 9.25 2.80 -17.22
C VAL A 206 8.64 4.19 -17.39
N GLY A 207 8.73 5.03 -16.35
CA GLY A 207 8.33 6.43 -16.41
C GLY A 207 6.83 6.71 -16.17
N VAL A 208 6.09 5.75 -15.61
CA VAL A 208 4.69 6.00 -15.24
C VAL A 208 4.60 7.05 -14.11
N PRO A 209 3.69 8.05 -14.20
CA PRO A 209 3.57 9.08 -13.17
C PRO A 209 3.19 8.51 -11.79
N ARG A 210 3.71 9.13 -10.73
CA ARG A 210 3.39 8.85 -9.32
C ARG A 210 2.23 9.73 -8.84
N LEU A 211 1.55 9.32 -7.77
CA LEU A 211 0.57 10.16 -7.08
C LEU A 211 1.25 11.37 -6.43
N ALA A 212 2.39 11.15 -5.77
CA ALA A 212 3.23 12.21 -5.26
C ALA A 212 3.76 13.07 -6.42
N SER A 213 3.26 14.29 -6.49
CA SER A 213 3.46 15.18 -7.62
C SER A 213 4.50 16.27 -7.33
N PRO A 214 5.26 16.70 -8.36
CA PRO A 214 6.04 17.94 -8.29
C PRO A 214 5.16 19.14 -7.88
N PRO A 215 5.76 20.22 -7.35
CA PRO A 215 4.98 21.34 -6.83
C PRO A 215 4.18 22.01 -7.94
N LEU A 216 2.87 22.24 -7.70
CA LEU A 216 2.01 22.92 -8.67
C LEU A 216 2.30 24.42 -8.72
N ALA A 217 2.32 24.99 -9.92
CA ALA A 217 2.40 26.43 -10.12
C ALA A 217 1.21 27.16 -9.43
N VAL A 218 1.43 28.42 -9.05
CA VAL A 218 0.37 29.26 -8.47
C VAL A 218 -0.75 29.44 -9.50
N GLY A 219 -2.00 29.17 -9.09
CA GLY A 219 -3.18 29.24 -9.96
C GLY A 219 -3.34 28.08 -10.94
N ALA A 220 -2.52 27.02 -10.84
CA ALA A 220 -2.74 25.79 -11.60
C ALA A 220 -4.05 25.12 -11.17
N ALA A 221 -4.73 24.50 -12.14
CA ALA A 221 -5.87 23.63 -11.85
C ALA A 221 -5.39 22.43 -11.04
N ILE A 222 -6.20 22.02 -10.07
CA ILE A 222 -5.98 20.80 -9.30
C ILE A 222 -6.42 19.58 -10.14
N GLY A 223 -5.64 18.50 -10.09
CA GLY A 223 -5.95 17.23 -10.73
C GLY A 223 -4.95 16.15 -10.31
N ILE A 224 -5.14 14.92 -10.82
CA ILE A 224 -4.29 13.77 -10.51
C ILE A 224 -3.75 13.16 -11.81
N PRO A 225 -2.62 13.67 -12.35
CA PRO A 225 -2.09 13.24 -13.65
C PRO A 225 -1.78 11.75 -13.77
N ALA A 226 -1.46 11.09 -12.65
CA ALA A 226 -1.21 9.65 -12.64
C ALA A 226 -2.47 8.83 -12.95
N VAL A 227 -3.63 9.29 -12.46
CA VAL A 227 -4.93 8.65 -12.75
C VAL A 227 -5.31 8.91 -14.20
N ASP A 228 -5.15 10.14 -14.70
CA ASP A 228 -5.40 10.47 -16.11
C ASP A 228 -4.57 9.59 -17.04
N TRP A 229 -3.29 9.38 -16.69
CA TRP A 229 -2.41 8.48 -17.45
C TRP A 229 -2.93 7.03 -17.43
N CYS A 230 -3.37 6.52 -16.28
CA CYS A 230 -3.89 5.16 -16.20
C CYS A 230 -5.11 4.98 -17.10
N ILE A 231 -6.09 5.88 -17.02
CA ILE A 231 -7.30 5.83 -17.84
C ILE A 231 -6.93 5.88 -19.33
N ALA A 232 -6.07 6.82 -19.73
CA ALA A 232 -5.68 6.99 -21.13
C ALA A 232 -4.92 5.79 -21.72
N ASN A 233 -4.28 4.99 -20.88
CA ASN A 233 -3.46 3.85 -21.30
C ASN A 233 -4.10 2.47 -20.96
N GLY A 234 -5.33 2.46 -20.44
CA GLY A 234 -6.06 1.26 -20.08
C GLY A 234 -5.43 0.49 -18.92
N TYR A 235 -4.91 1.19 -17.92
CA TYR A 235 -4.48 0.63 -16.64
C TYR A 235 -5.54 0.91 -15.58
N SER A 236 -5.61 0.06 -14.57
CA SER A 236 -6.41 0.33 -13.38
C SER A 236 -5.96 1.65 -12.74
N PRO A 237 -6.86 2.58 -12.43
CA PRO A 237 -6.51 3.79 -11.68
C PRO A 237 -5.96 3.48 -10.30
N TRP A 238 -6.38 2.40 -9.67
CA TRP A 238 -5.93 2.04 -8.33
C TRP A 238 -4.51 1.49 -8.27
N THR A 239 -3.95 1.08 -9.41
CA THR A 239 -2.54 0.68 -9.46
C THR A 239 -1.55 1.81 -9.14
N VAL A 240 -1.97 3.09 -9.20
CA VAL A 240 -1.08 4.20 -8.82
C VAL A 240 -0.87 4.29 -7.31
N ALA A 241 -1.74 3.68 -6.51
CA ALA A 241 -1.73 3.75 -5.06
C ALA A 241 -1.10 2.53 -4.39
N ASN A 242 -1.06 1.35 -5.05
CA ASN A 242 -0.46 0.16 -4.46
C ASN A 242 0.04 -0.87 -5.51
N GLY A 243 0.73 -1.92 -5.06
CA GLY A 243 1.18 -3.06 -5.86
C GLY A 243 2.69 -3.20 -5.99
N TRP A 244 3.12 -4.42 -6.34
CA TRP A 244 4.52 -4.81 -6.54
C TRP A 244 5.31 -3.83 -7.41
N ALA A 245 4.73 -3.44 -8.55
CA ALA A 245 5.43 -2.69 -9.59
C ALA A 245 5.90 -1.31 -9.12
N ARG A 246 5.16 -0.73 -8.17
CA ARG A 246 5.26 0.68 -7.78
C ARG A 246 5.73 0.89 -6.34
N TYR A 247 5.73 -0.15 -5.52
CA TYR A 247 6.06 -0.08 -4.11
C TYR A 247 7.04 -1.19 -3.71
N ASP A 248 6.58 -2.33 -3.22
CA ASP A 248 7.42 -3.37 -2.61
C ASP A 248 8.61 -3.80 -3.51
N GLY A 249 8.36 -4.02 -4.80
CA GLY A 249 9.38 -4.43 -5.76
C GLY A 249 10.49 -3.40 -5.97
N LEU A 250 10.21 -2.11 -5.77
CA LEU A 250 11.23 -1.05 -5.85
C LEU A 250 12.26 -1.18 -4.73
N THR A 251 11.81 -1.42 -3.50
CA THR A 251 12.68 -1.61 -2.34
C THR A 251 13.44 -2.93 -2.44
N VAL A 252 12.79 -4.01 -2.88
CA VAL A 252 13.45 -5.32 -3.07
C VAL A 252 14.60 -5.23 -4.07
N ARG A 253 14.37 -4.61 -5.23
CA ARG A 253 15.41 -4.37 -6.25
C ARG A 253 16.58 -3.55 -5.69
N TRP A 254 16.28 -2.51 -4.92
CA TRP A 254 17.31 -1.69 -4.29
C TRP A 254 18.13 -2.49 -3.28
N LEU A 255 17.47 -3.24 -2.39
CA LEU A 255 18.12 -4.07 -1.37
C LEU A 255 19.10 -5.07 -2.01
N GLU A 256 18.65 -5.81 -3.03
CA GLU A 256 19.50 -6.78 -3.72
C GLU A 256 20.68 -6.14 -4.44
N ARG A 257 20.48 -5.00 -5.10
CA ARG A 257 21.54 -4.25 -5.78
C ARG A 257 22.62 -3.76 -4.82
N GLU A 258 22.22 -3.36 -3.61
CA GLU A 258 23.13 -2.92 -2.55
C GLU A 258 23.80 -4.10 -1.79
N GLY A 259 23.49 -5.34 -2.18
CA GLY A 259 24.09 -6.54 -1.59
C GLY A 259 23.38 -7.05 -0.34
N TYR A 260 22.25 -6.48 0.04
CA TYR A 260 21.35 -7.10 1.01
C TYR A 260 20.62 -8.27 0.34
N ALA A 261 20.37 -9.35 1.09
CA ALA A 261 19.64 -10.51 0.59
C ALA A 261 18.33 -10.66 1.38
N PRO A 262 17.31 -9.82 1.18
CA PRO A 262 16.07 -9.94 1.93
C PRO A 262 15.38 -11.28 1.63
N GLU A 263 14.97 -12.00 2.67
CA GLU A 263 14.04 -13.12 2.52
C GLU A 263 12.61 -12.56 2.56
N LEU A 264 11.82 -12.84 1.53
CA LEU A 264 10.49 -12.26 1.39
C LEU A 264 9.45 -13.13 2.08
N LEU A 265 8.54 -12.45 2.77
CA LEU A 265 7.31 -12.98 3.33
C LEU A 265 6.14 -12.14 2.79
N SER A 266 4.96 -12.72 2.69
CA SER A 266 3.71 -11.97 2.54
C SER A 266 3.04 -11.78 3.91
N GLN A 267 2.11 -10.83 4.02
CA GLN A 267 1.30 -10.72 5.25
C GLN A 267 0.52 -12.01 5.56
N TRP A 268 0.14 -12.76 4.52
CA TRP A 268 -0.49 -14.07 4.66
C TRP A 268 0.39 -15.09 5.42
N ASP A 269 1.71 -15.01 5.30
CA ASP A 269 2.62 -15.90 6.02
C ASP A 269 2.60 -15.67 7.53
N LEU A 270 2.38 -14.43 7.97
CA LEU A 270 2.28 -14.08 9.40
C LEU A 270 1.01 -14.64 10.01
N ASP A 271 -0.12 -14.55 9.28
CA ASP A 271 -1.39 -15.13 9.74
C ASP A 271 -1.39 -16.66 9.68
N ARG A 272 -0.61 -17.25 8.78
CA ARG A 272 -0.51 -18.70 8.64
C ARG A 272 0.42 -19.34 9.66
N ASP A 273 1.53 -18.69 9.97
CA ASP A 273 2.57 -19.19 10.87
C ASP A 273 2.99 -18.10 11.87
N PRO A 274 2.44 -18.12 13.09
CA PRO A 274 2.78 -17.14 14.10
C PRO A 274 4.28 -17.09 14.42
N GLY A 275 5.06 -18.16 14.19
CA GLY A 275 6.50 -18.22 14.46
C GLY A 275 7.39 -17.83 13.27
N VAL A 276 6.81 -17.38 12.15
CA VAL A 276 7.56 -17.15 10.89
C VAL A 276 8.69 -16.14 11.03
N LEU A 277 8.60 -15.20 11.97
CA LEU A 277 9.64 -14.18 12.19
C LEU A 277 10.78 -14.62 13.13
N ASP A 278 10.67 -15.78 13.78
CA ASP A 278 11.59 -16.19 14.86
C ASP A 278 13.03 -16.45 14.36
N ALA A 279 13.22 -16.60 13.04
CA ALA A 279 14.52 -16.88 12.43
C ALA A 279 15.33 -15.62 12.05
N TYR A 280 14.72 -14.43 12.13
CA TYR A 280 15.28 -13.17 11.66
C TYR A 280 15.71 -12.26 12.82
N ASP A 281 16.58 -11.30 12.51
CA ASP A 281 16.97 -10.23 13.43
C ASP A 281 16.33 -8.90 13.02
N VAL A 282 16.05 -8.73 11.72
CA VAL A 282 15.52 -7.49 11.14
C VAL A 282 14.31 -7.78 10.27
N VAL A 283 13.27 -6.98 10.43
CA VAL A 283 12.09 -6.96 9.55
C VAL A 283 11.98 -5.59 8.88
N VAL A 284 11.60 -5.58 7.60
CA VAL A 284 11.29 -4.38 6.83
C VAL A 284 9.88 -4.48 6.26
N THR A 285 9.13 -3.38 6.32
CA THR A 285 7.98 -3.13 5.44
C THR A 285 8.22 -1.84 4.68
N THR A 286 7.58 -1.66 3.52
CA THR A 286 7.90 -0.51 2.66
C THR A 286 6.71 -0.04 1.82
N GLY A 287 6.76 1.22 1.39
CA GLY A 287 5.75 1.78 0.51
C GLY A 287 4.41 1.93 1.21
N HIS A 288 3.42 1.14 0.81
CA HIS A 288 2.03 1.34 1.22
C HIS A 288 1.44 0.11 1.95
N ASP A 289 1.87 -0.08 3.19
CA ASP A 289 1.51 -1.19 4.08
C ASP A 289 0.30 -0.89 4.98
N GLU A 290 -0.72 -0.26 4.40
CA GLU A 290 -1.89 0.33 5.09
C GLU A 290 -2.80 -0.66 5.85
N TYR A 291 -2.92 -1.92 5.39
CA TYR A 291 -3.90 -2.89 5.90
C TYR A 291 -3.23 -4.05 6.61
N TRP A 292 -3.63 -4.33 7.86
CA TRP A 292 -3.08 -5.42 8.67
C TRP A 292 -4.16 -6.15 9.45
N THR A 293 -4.01 -7.46 9.59
CA THR A 293 -4.78 -8.23 10.57
C THR A 293 -4.27 -7.97 11.99
N ALA A 294 -5.15 -8.14 12.97
CA ALA A 294 -4.73 -8.10 14.37
C ALA A 294 -3.70 -9.20 14.69
N ALA A 295 -3.85 -10.40 14.11
CA ALA A 295 -2.94 -11.52 14.31
C ALA A 295 -1.56 -11.27 13.67
N GLY A 296 -1.50 -10.83 12.41
CA GLY A 296 -0.25 -10.42 11.77
C GLY A 296 0.48 -9.29 12.51
N ARG A 297 -0.27 -8.28 12.98
CA ARG A 297 0.30 -7.22 13.84
C ARG A 297 0.88 -7.77 15.15
N ALA A 298 0.19 -8.71 15.80
CA ALA A 298 0.66 -9.34 17.03
C ALA A 298 1.95 -10.18 16.82
N VAL A 299 2.12 -10.79 15.63
CA VAL A 299 3.36 -11.48 15.26
C VAL A 299 4.53 -10.50 15.19
N LEU A 300 4.33 -9.33 14.56
CA LEU A 300 5.34 -8.28 14.51
C LEU A 300 5.64 -7.69 15.90
N ASP A 301 4.61 -7.42 16.70
CA ASP A 301 4.79 -6.92 18.07
C ASP A 301 5.64 -7.88 18.92
N ARG A 302 5.33 -9.18 18.89
CA ARG A 302 6.10 -10.20 19.62
C ARG A 302 7.54 -10.27 19.13
N PHE A 303 7.77 -10.17 17.81
CA PHE A 303 9.10 -10.13 17.24
C PHE A 303 9.91 -8.96 17.82
N VAL A 304 9.39 -7.73 17.74
CA VAL A 304 10.08 -6.53 18.23
C VAL A 304 10.27 -6.57 19.74
N GLU A 305 9.23 -6.92 20.51
CA GLU A 305 9.33 -7.04 21.98
C GLU A 305 10.35 -8.11 22.40
N GLY A 306 10.41 -9.20 21.62
CA GLY A 306 11.39 -10.27 21.71
C GLY A 306 12.82 -9.83 21.36
N GLY A 307 13.00 -8.63 20.82
CA GLY A 307 14.30 -8.08 20.46
C GLY A 307 14.58 -8.05 18.97
N GLY A 308 13.61 -8.34 18.12
CA GLY A 308 13.69 -8.01 16.71
C GLY A 308 13.83 -6.51 16.49
N ARG A 309 14.43 -6.11 15.38
CA ARG A 309 14.55 -4.71 14.96
C ARG A 309 13.69 -4.48 13.72
N TYR A 310 12.88 -3.44 13.73
CA TYR A 310 11.90 -3.21 12.67
C TYR A 310 12.13 -1.86 11.99
N ALA A 311 12.38 -1.89 10.69
CA ALA A 311 12.49 -0.70 9.86
C ALA A 311 11.23 -0.58 8.97
N ARG A 312 10.35 0.34 9.33
CA ARG A 312 9.17 0.69 8.53
C ARG A 312 9.50 1.82 7.59
N LEU A 313 9.61 1.52 6.30
CA LEU A 313 9.91 2.48 5.24
C LEU A 313 8.64 2.75 4.41
N ALA A 314 7.55 3.03 5.11
CA ALA A 314 6.18 2.99 4.60
C ALA A 314 5.27 4.05 5.25
N GLY A 315 4.16 4.35 4.59
CA GLY A 315 3.17 5.34 5.03
C GLY A 315 1.74 4.78 5.05
N ASN A 316 0.82 5.54 5.64
CA ASN A 316 -0.63 5.33 5.66
C ASN A 316 -1.11 4.11 6.47
N ILE A 317 -0.60 3.86 7.68
CA ILE A 317 -1.05 2.73 8.50
C ILE A 317 -2.41 3.01 9.17
N ILE A 318 -3.52 2.61 8.54
CA ILE A 318 -4.87 2.94 9.03
C ILE A 318 -5.67 1.71 9.45
N TRP A 319 -5.68 0.62 8.70
CA TRP A 319 -6.81 -0.31 8.77
C TRP A 319 -6.51 -1.67 9.41
N GLN A 320 -7.36 -2.05 10.36
CA GLN A 320 -7.49 -3.43 10.81
C GLN A 320 -8.42 -4.19 9.85
N VAL A 321 -7.91 -5.27 9.27
CA VAL A 321 -8.67 -6.22 8.45
C VAL A 321 -8.85 -7.55 9.16
N ARG A 322 -9.83 -8.32 8.70
CA ARG A 322 -10.08 -9.69 9.15
C ARG A 322 -10.00 -10.63 7.96
N MET A 323 -9.30 -11.74 8.13
CA MET A 323 -9.24 -12.82 7.15
C MET A 323 -10.28 -13.89 7.48
N GLU A 324 -11.04 -14.31 6.47
CA GLU A 324 -12.08 -15.35 6.53
C GLU A 324 -11.77 -16.45 5.50
N ASP A 325 -12.56 -17.53 5.54
CA ASP A 325 -12.53 -18.62 4.56
C ASP A 325 -11.14 -19.26 4.38
N ASP A 326 -10.45 -19.56 5.49
CA ASP A 326 -9.07 -20.08 5.50
C ASP A 326 -8.09 -19.12 4.78
N LEU A 327 -8.19 -17.83 5.12
CA LEU A 327 -7.37 -16.74 4.60
C LEU A 327 -7.58 -16.43 3.10
N ARG A 328 -8.68 -16.89 2.50
CA ARG A 328 -9.02 -16.59 1.09
C ARG A 328 -9.80 -15.30 0.91
N THR A 329 -10.49 -14.83 1.95
CA THR A 329 -11.33 -13.63 1.89
C THR A 329 -10.85 -12.59 2.89
N GLN A 330 -10.51 -11.40 2.41
CA GLN A 330 -10.23 -10.25 3.25
C GLN A 330 -11.50 -9.44 3.49
N VAL A 331 -11.74 -9.05 4.73
CA VAL A 331 -12.90 -8.26 5.14
C VAL A 331 -12.45 -6.98 5.83
N CYS A 332 -12.97 -5.84 5.37
CA CYS A 332 -12.83 -4.55 6.03
C CYS A 332 -14.03 -3.66 5.75
N HIS A 333 -14.77 -3.27 6.79
CA HIS A 333 -15.91 -2.36 6.66
C HIS A 333 -15.54 -0.88 6.66
N LYS A 334 -14.25 -0.55 6.83
CA LYS A 334 -13.67 0.80 6.68
C LYS A 334 -14.53 1.96 7.19
N TYR A 335 -14.99 2.80 6.26
CA TYR A 335 -15.84 3.96 6.46
C TYR A 335 -17.21 3.56 7.04
N ALA A 336 -17.76 2.45 6.57
CA ALA A 336 -19.01 1.88 7.04
C ALA A 336 -18.82 0.88 8.21
N ALA A 337 -17.83 1.10 9.09
CA ALA A 337 -17.59 0.22 10.24
C ALA A 337 -18.82 0.07 11.16
N HIS A 338 -19.74 1.02 11.15
CA HIS A 338 -21.03 0.93 11.84
C HIS A 338 -21.93 -0.22 11.32
N ALA A 339 -21.70 -0.70 10.09
CA ALA A 339 -22.40 -1.80 9.45
C ALA A 339 -21.67 -3.16 9.56
N ASP A 340 -20.48 -3.21 10.19
CA ASP A 340 -19.77 -4.47 10.43
C ASP A 340 -20.56 -5.33 11.45
N PRO A 341 -20.98 -6.56 11.11
CA PRO A 341 -21.65 -7.45 12.06
C PRO A 341 -20.78 -7.79 13.29
N GLU A 342 -19.45 -7.71 13.15
CA GLU A 342 -18.48 -7.96 14.22
C GLU A 342 -18.06 -6.69 14.96
N ARG A 343 -18.61 -5.50 14.63
CA ARG A 343 -18.20 -4.20 15.21
C ARG A 343 -18.15 -4.22 16.75
N HIS A 344 -19.09 -4.90 17.38
CA HIS A 344 -19.24 -4.99 18.84
C HIS A 344 -18.76 -6.32 19.42
N HIS A 345 -18.08 -7.14 18.62
CA HIS A 345 -17.56 -8.43 19.08
C HIS A 345 -16.60 -8.22 20.27
N PRO A 346 -16.70 -8.99 21.37
CA PRO A 346 -15.88 -8.79 22.57
C PRO A 346 -14.38 -8.97 22.31
N ASP A 347 -14.02 -9.87 21.40
CA ASP A 347 -12.68 -9.96 20.83
C ASP A 347 -12.49 -8.87 19.78
N VAL A 348 -11.61 -7.91 20.07
CA VAL A 348 -11.28 -6.76 19.20
C VAL A 348 -10.57 -7.22 17.93
N ASP A 349 -9.90 -8.38 17.94
CA ASP A 349 -9.17 -8.91 16.79
C ASP A 349 -10.11 -9.26 15.63
N ARG A 350 -11.39 -9.51 15.96
CA ARG A 350 -12.44 -9.76 14.97
C ARG A 350 -13.06 -8.50 14.40
N ARG A 351 -12.82 -7.32 14.96
CA ARG A 351 -13.41 -6.06 14.45
C ARG A 351 -12.65 -5.60 13.21
N THR A 352 -13.32 -4.87 12.32
CA THR A 352 -12.66 -4.19 11.19
C THR A 352 -12.88 -2.68 11.24
N GLY A 353 -12.02 -1.93 10.56
CA GLY A 353 -12.03 -0.47 10.55
C GLY A 353 -10.67 0.13 10.94
N ALA A 354 -10.63 1.44 11.16
CA ALA A 354 -9.38 2.11 11.45
C ALA A 354 -8.84 1.75 12.84
N PHE A 355 -7.54 1.48 12.95
CA PHE A 355 -6.86 1.14 14.20
C PHE A 355 -7.06 2.18 15.30
N GLU A 356 -7.10 3.46 14.92
CA GLU A 356 -7.29 4.59 15.83
C GLU A 356 -8.76 4.87 16.15
N SER A 357 -9.72 4.15 15.55
CA SER A 357 -11.13 4.39 15.83
C SER A 357 -11.47 4.01 17.27
N LEU A 358 -12.44 4.70 17.87
CA LEU A 358 -12.89 4.42 19.24
C LEU A 358 -13.38 2.97 19.47
N HIS A 359 -13.80 2.27 18.41
CA HIS A 359 -14.25 0.87 18.51
C HIS A 359 -13.13 -0.15 18.33
N ILE A 360 -11.94 0.23 17.88
CA ILE A 360 -10.75 -0.64 17.85
C ILE A 360 -9.76 -0.25 18.94
N ASP A 361 -9.47 1.06 19.07
CA ASP A 361 -8.63 1.67 20.11
C ASP A 361 -7.25 0.99 20.25
N ARG A 362 -6.59 0.78 19.11
CA ARG A 362 -5.25 0.19 19.02
C ARG A 362 -4.36 1.04 18.13
N PRO A 363 -3.96 2.25 18.58
CA PRO A 363 -3.24 3.19 17.72
C PRO A 363 -1.97 2.57 17.11
N PRO A 364 -1.75 2.73 15.78
CA PRO A 364 -0.62 2.13 15.08
C PRO A 364 0.76 2.51 15.63
N VAL A 365 0.92 3.70 16.20
CA VAL A 365 2.20 4.21 16.71
C VAL A 365 2.86 3.27 17.73
N THR A 366 2.06 2.48 18.46
CA THR A 366 2.54 1.51 19.46
C THR A 366 3.30 0.32 18.86
N THR A 367 3.11 0.05 17.56
CA THR A 367 3.78 -1.02 16.80
C THR A 367 4.69 -0.44 15.72
N PHE A 368 4.15 0.50 14.94
CA PHE A 368 4.72 0.97 13.69
C PHE A 368 5.50 2.28 13.83
N GLY A 369 5.44 2.95 15.00
CA GLY A 369 6.18 4.18 15.27
C GLY A 369 5.55 5.47 14.74
N ALA A 370 4.38 5.41 14.10
CA ALA A 370 3.54 6.56 13.72
C ALA A 370 2.06 6.14 13.56
N ASN A 371 1.15 7.10 13.47
CA ASN A 371 -0.30 6.95 13.34
C ASN A 371 -0.79 7.47 11.97
N GLY A 372 -1.80 6.85 11.38
CA GLY A 372 -2.34 7.24 10.07
C GLY A 372 -3.15 8.54 10.10
N PHE A 373 -4.07 8.71 11.06
CA PHE A 373 -4.95 9.90 11.13
C PHE A 373 -4.26 11.17 11.65
N ARG A 374 -2.95 11.14 11.92
CA ARG A 374 -2.18 12.32 12.37
C ARG A 374 -1.56 13.08 11.21
N GLY A 375 -2.26 13.08 10.07
CA GLY A 375 -1.89 13.77 8.84
C GLY A 375 -1.55 12.78 7.73
N VAL A 376 -2.44 12.68 6.74
CA VAL A 376 -2.36 11.66 5.69
C VAL A 376 -1.73 12.23 4.41
N TYR A 377 -2.23 13.33 3.87
CA TYR A 377 -1.95 13.69 2.48
C TYR A 377 -0.95 14.83 2.29
N SER A 378 -0.04 14.65 1.33
CA SER A 378 0.82 15.71 0.81
C SER A 378 1.13 15.50 -0.67
N ARG A 379 1.30 16.58 -1.43
CA ARG A 379 1.72 16.54 -2.85
C ARG A 379 0.82 15.68 -3.75
N MET A 380 -0.49 15.57 -3.46
CA MET A 380 -1.46 14.90 -4.34
C MET A 380 -2.74 15.73 -4.45
N GLY A 381 -3.19 15.98 -5.68
CA GLY A 381 -4.29 16.90 -5.91
C GLY A 381 -4.05 18.25 -5.22
N GLY A 382 -5.06 18.73 -4.49
CA GLY A 382 -5.03 19.96 -3.69
C GLY A 382 -4.49 19.76 -2.28
N MET A 383 -3.99 18.56 -1.94
CA MET A 383 -3.41 18.26 -0.63
C MET A 383 -1.98 18.79 -0.54
N SER A 384 -1.81 19.95 0.08
CA SER A 384 -0.49 20.61 0.21
C SER A 384 0.30 20.63 -1.11
N PRO A 385 -0.27 21.16 -2.23
CA PRO A 385 0.28 20.99 -3.58
C PRO A 385 1.64 21.68 -3.79
N ARG A 386 2.07 22.47 -2.81
CA ARG A 386 3.34 23.20 -2.75
C ARG A 386 4.04 23.01 -1.40
N GLY A 387 3.68 21.99 -0.62
CA GLY A 387 4.33 21.66 0.66
C GLY A 387 5.82 21.36 0.50
N ALA A 388 6.57 21.12 1.58
CA ALA A 388 8.02 20.91 1.47
C ALA A 388 8.40 19.75 0.51
N GLY A 389 7.56 18.71 0.42
CA GLY A 389 7.78 17.55 -0.44
C GLY A 389 8.87 16.60 0.06
N GLY A 390 9.49 16.90 1.20
CA GLY A 390 10.46 16.08 1.91
C GLY A 390 10.37 16.32 3.42
N PHE A 391 11.14 15.61 4.23
CA PHE A 391 11.14 15.73 5.70
C PHE A 391 12.06 16.85 6.19
N ILE A 392 11.58 17.75 7.04
CA ILE A 392 12.42 18.76 7.69
C ILE A 392 13.15 18.12 8.88
N VAL A 393 14.48 18.16 8.89
CA VAL A 393 15.32 17.48 9.90
C VAL A 393 15.43 18.31 11.18
N TYR A 394 15.17 17.70 12.35
CA TYR A 394 15.27 18.38 13.66
C TYR A 394 16.31 17.78 14.61
N ARG A 395 16.74 16.54 14.35
CA ARG A 395 17.77 15.82 15.14
C ARG A 395 18.85 15.26 14.22
N PRO A 396 19.65 16.11 13.54
CA PRO A 396 20.66 15.67 12.57
C PRO A 396 21.77 14.81 13.20
N ASP A 397 22.01 14.94 14.51
CA ASP A 397 23.02 14.16 15.24
C ASP A 397 22.59 12.70 15.53
N HIS A 398 21.37 12.31 15.13
CA HIS A 398 20.91 10.94 15.29
C HIS A 398 21.64 10.02 14.30
N TRP A 399 22.09 8.86 14.76
CA TRP A 399 22.95 7.94 14.01
C TRP A 399 22.40 7.54 12.62
N CYS A 400 21.08 7.57 12.43
CA CYS A 400 20.50 7.25 11.12
C CYS A 400 20.88 8.26 10.04
N PHE A 401 21.24 9.50 10.40
CA PHE A 401 21.66 10.55 9.48
C PHE A 401 23.19 10.64 9.32
N ASP A 402 23.97 9.77 9.98
CA ASP A 402 25.43 9.79 9.90
C ASP A 402 25.89 9.69 8.43
N GLY A 403 26.70 10.66 8.00
CA GLY A 403 27.21 10.71 6.62
C GLY A 403 26.23 11.21 5.56
N ALA A 404 24.97 11.52 5.91
CA ALA A 404 23.98 12.07 4.97
C ALA A 404 24.12 13.59 4.72
N ASP A 405 25.06 14.25 5.43
CA ASP A 405 25.31 15.70 5.39
C ASP A 405 24.05 16.55 5.60
N LEU A 406 23.20 16.11 6.54
CA LEU A 406 21.96 16.80 6.92
C LEU A 406 22.19 17.70 8.14
N TYR A 407 21.74 18.94 8.05
CA TYR A 407 21.76 19.91 9.14
C TYR A 407 20.35 20.13 9.70
N TYR A 408 20.26 20.72 10.88
CA TYR A 408 18.99 21.14 11.46
C TYR A 408 18.28 22.11 10.50
N GLY A 409 17.04 21.78 10.13
CA GLY A 409 16.21 22.56 9.22
C GLY A 409 16.32 22.17 7.74
N ASP A 410 17.25 21.28 7.37
CA ASP A 410 17.35 20.80 5.99
C ASP A 410 16.15 19.93 5.61
N VAL A 411 15.85 19.90 4.30
CA VAL A 411 14.76 19.10 3.73
C VAL A 411 15.32 17.85 3.07
N LEU A 412 15.17 16.71 3.73
CA LEU A 412 15.48 15.39 3.19
C LEU A 412 14.45 15.01 2.12
N GLY A 413 14.90 14.73 0.89
CA GLY A 413 14.03 14.28 -0.19
C GLY A 413 13.06 15.35 -0.69
N GLY A 414 13.46 16.62 -0.75
CA GLY A 414 12.62 17.67 -1.35
C GLY A 414 12.56 17.62 -2.89
N GLY A 415 13.59 17.05 -3.53
CA GLY A 415 13.73 16.97 -4.99
C GLY A 415 13.05 15.76 -5.64
N VAL A 416 13.03 14.63 -4.92
CA VAL A 416 12.18 13.47 -5.22
C VAL A 416 11.08 13.54 -4.18
N PRO A 417 9.79 13.78 -4.51
CA PRO A 417 8.74 14.13 -3.55
C PRO A 417 8.49 13.03 -2.50
N LEU A 418 9.42 12.92 -1.54
CA LEU A 418 9.57 11.87 -0.56
C LEU A 418 8.50 11.98 0.50
N VAL A 419 7.99 13.17 0.78
CA VAL A 419 6.76 13.36 1.55
C VAL A 419 5.62 13.55 0.56
N GLY A 420 5.00 12.42 0.23
CA GLY A 420 3.83 12.27 -0.61
C GLY A 420 3.51 10.78 -0.78
N PHE A 421 2.47 10.38 -1.50
CA PHE A 421 1.20 11.11 -1.47
C PHE A 421 0.48 10.92 -0.13
N GLU A 422 0.78 9.81 0.56
CA GLU A 422 0.28 9.47 1.88
C GLU A 422 1.43 9.26 2.87
N THR A 423 1.18 9.64 4.13
CA THR A 423 2.17 9.74 5.19
C THR A 423 1.57 9.32 6.52
N ASP A 424 2.43 9.05 7.50
CA ASP A 424 2.02 8.85 8.89
C ASP A 424 2.58 9.93 9.79
N GLY A 425 1.81 10.25 10.83
CA GLY A 425 2.10 11.33 11.76
C GLY A 425 2.04 10.94 13.22
N ILE A 426 2.25 11.93 14.07
CA ILE A 426 2.12 11.84 15.52
C ILE A 426 1.53 13.17 16.01
N ASP A 427 0.81 13.17 17.11
CA ASP A 427 0.49 14.41 17.82
C ASP A 427 1.72 14.95 18.56
N TYR A 428 2.09 16.21 18.28
CA TYR A 428 3.38 16.77 18.74
C TYR A 428 3.27 18.22 19.24
N THR A 429 4.27 18.61 20.01
CA THR A 429 4.49 20.01 20.43
C THR A 429 5.95 20.41 20.23
N PHE A 430 6.21 21.71 20.12
CA PHE A 430 7.56 22.25 20.01
C PHE A 430 8.09 22.72 21.37
N ARG A 431 9.30 22.29 21.71
CA ARG A 431 10.04 22.78 22.88
C ARG A 431 11.43 23.21 22.42
N HIS A 432 11.74 24.50 22.60
CA HIS A 432 13.03 25.09 22.20
C HIS A 432 13.44 24.76 20.74
N GLY A 433 12.49 24.82 19.81
CA GLY A 433 12.73 24.56 18.39
C GLY A 433 12.73 23.09 17.97
N ARG A 434 12.59 22.13 18.88
CA ARG A 434 12.50 20.69 18.52
C ARG A 434 11.09 20.15 18.74
N PRO A 435 10.62 19.22 17.89
CA PRO A 435 9.36 18.52 18.10
C PRO A 435 9.49 17.40 19.12
N TYR A 436 8.42 17.20 19.90
CA TYR A 436 8.28 16.13 20.89
C TYR A 436 6.85 15.59 20.83
N PRO A 437 6.64 14.27 20.97
CA PRO A 437 5.31 13.71 21.10
C PRO A 437 4.55 14.33 22.27
N THR A 438 3.24 14.52 22.12
CA THR A 438 2.35 14.86 23.25
C THR A 438 2.00 13.63 24.08
N HIS A 439 2.07 12.44 23.47
CA HIS A 439 1.60 11.15 23.97
C HIS A 439 0.07 11.00 24.03
N GLU A 440 -0.71 12.02 23.62
CA GLU A 440 -2.18 11.97 23.64
C GLU A 440 -2.77 10.99 22.63
N ASP A 441 -2.01 10.65 21.59
CA ASP A 441 -2.41 9.75 20.50
C ASP A 441 -1.85 8.33 20.65
N GLY A 442 -1.37 7.98 21.85
CA GLY A 442 -0.79 6.68 22.15
C GLY A 442 0.69 6.55 21.82
N ALA A 443 1.36 7.61 21.33
CA ALA A 443 2.80 7.58 21.11
C ALA A 443 3.54 7.21 22.42
N PRO A 444 4.38 6.16 22.43
CA PRO A 444 4.99 5.68 23.67
C PRO A 444 6.01 6.65 24.24
N GLU A 445 6.25 6.56 25.55
CA GLU A 445 7.36 7.27 26.19
C GLU A 445 8.69 6.87 25.55
N GLY A 446 9.57 7.85 25.30
CA GLY A 446 10.87 7.61 24.69
C GLY A 446 10.89 7.56 23.16
N LEU A 447 9.74 7.66 22.48
CA LEU A 447 9.71 7.87 21.03
C LEU A 447 10.34 9.23 20.68
N GLU A 448 11.28 9.23 19.73
CA GLU A 448 11.93 10.42 19.21
C GLU A 448 11.39 10.78 17.83
N ILE A 449 11.02 12.06 17.63
CA ILE A 449 10.70 12.61 16.30
C ILE A 449 11.99 13.14 15.68
N LEU A 450 12.53 12.49 14.67
CA LEU A 450 13.81 12.84 14.07
C LEU A 450 13.67 13.95 13.01
N ALA A 451 12.63 13.83 12.19
CA ALA A 451 12.26 14.77 11.15
C ALA A 451 10.73 14.84 11.03
N LEU A 452 10.17 15.98 10.60
CA LEU A 452 8.74 16.10 10.33
C LEU A 452 8.43 17.13 9.24
N THR A 453 7.28 16.98 8.59
CA THR A 453 6.75 17.96 7.62
C THR A 453 5.25 18.09 7.77
N PRO A 454 4.66 19.31 7.80
CA PRO A 454 3.22 19.49 7.84
C PRO A 454 2.51 18.85 6.63
N VAL A 455 1.38 18.19 6.89
CA VAL A 455 0.50 17.56 5.90
C VAL A 455 -0.96 17.78 6.31
N THR A 456 -1.92 17.39 5.47
CA THR A 456 -3.34 17.70 5.66
C THR A 456 -4.25 16.49 5.42
N LEU A 457 -5.43 16.51 6.02
CA LEU A 457 -6.56 15.60 5.75
C LEU A 457 -7.65 16.25 4.91
N GLU A 458 -7.50 17.53 4.54
CA GLU A 458 -8.46 18.27 3.72
C GLU A 458 -7.82 18.86 2.47
N GLU A 459 -8.53 18.70 1.36
CA GLU A 459 -8.25 19.30 0.07
C GLU A 459 -8.87 20.69 0.02
N GLU A 460 -8.05 21.72 0.10
CA GLU A 460 -8.55 23.09 0.06
C GLU A 460 -8.97 23.50 -1.36
N ASP A 461 -10.21 23.97 -1.52
CA ASP A 461 -10.65 24.63 -2.76
C ASP A 461 -10.27 26.12 -2.74
N HIS A 462 -9.42 26.54 -3.67
CA HIS A 462 -9.05 27.94 -3.86
C HIS A 462 -9.77 28.58 -5.08
N GLY A 463 -10.81 27.93 -5.61
CA GLY A 463 -11.67 28.44 -6.68
C GLY A 463 -10.94 28.56 -8.03
N HIS A 464 -9.91 27.74 -8.26
CA HIS A 464 -9.17 27.75 -9.51
C HIS A 464 -10.00 27.07 -10.61
N ALA A 465 -10.33 27.80 -11.68
CA ALA A 465 -11.16 27.30 -12.77
C ALA A 465 -10.59 26.01 -13.39
N GLY A 466 -11.45 25.00 -13.56
CA GLY A 466 -11.08 23.69 -14.10
C GLY A 466 -10.38 22.78 -13.09
N SER A 467 -10.32 23.17 -11.81
CA SER A 467 -9.85 22.28 -10.75
C SER A 467 -10.84 21.17 -10.50
N LEU A 468 -10.27 20.02 -10.21
CA LEU A 468 -10.97 18.92 -9.62
C LEU A 468 -10.39 18.65 -8.24
N LEU A 469 -11.27 18.53 -7.26
CA LEU A 469 -10.95 17.95 -5.96
C LEU A 469 -11.33 16.47 -5.93
N SER A 470 -10.42 15.62 -5.47
CA SER A 470 -10.58 14.17 -5.42
C SER A 470 -10.95 13.64 -4.05
N ILE A 471 -10.39 14.21 -2.98
CA ILE A 471 -10.57 13.76 -1.60
C ILE A 471 -11.52 14.69 -0.84
N ALA A 472 -11.52 15.99 -1.18
CA ALA A 472 -12.33 16.98 -0.50
C ALA A 472 -12.03 17.02 1.01
N ASP A 473 -13.07 16.97 1.83
CA ASP A 473 -13.07 16.84 3.27
C ASP A 473 -13.62 15.48 3.77
N GLY A 474 -13.83 14.51 2.88
CA GLY A 474 -14.46 13.22 3.22
C GLY A 474 -13.65 12.41 4.23
N ASP A 475 -12.33 12.33 4.04
CA ASP A 475 -11.45 11.60 4.95
C ASP A 475 -11.25 12.34 6.28
N LEU A 476 -11.32 13.69 6.26
CA LEU A 476 -11.37 14.49 7.48
C LEU A 476 -12.65 14.23 8.28
N ALA A 477 -13.80 14.17 7.61
CA ALA A 477 -15.09 13.85 8.24
C ALA A 477 -15.03 12.48 8.93
N PHE A 478 -14.56 11.47 8.19
CA PHE A 478 -14.40 10.12 8.71
C PHE A 478 -13.40 10.03 9.86
N ALA A 479 -12.20 10.59 9.72
CA ALA A 479 -11.20 10.58 10.79
C ALA A 479 -11.70 11.28 12.07
N THR A 480 -12.44 12.38 11.91
CA THR A 480 -13.07 13.10 13.02
C THR A 480 -14.09 12.23 13.74
N GLU A 481 -14.97 11.54 13.00
CA GLU A 481 -15.92 10.60 13.59
C GLU A 481 -15.23 9.40 14.25
N ALA A 482 -14.24 8.81 13.58
CA ALA A 482 -13.51 7.65 14.08
C ALA A 482 -12.81 7.95 15.42
N LEU A 483 -12.17 9.12 15.54
CA LEU A 483 -11.40 9.53 16.73
C LEU A 483 -12.26 10.15 17.83
N LEU A 484 -13.31 10.89 17.48
CA LEU A 484 -14.08 11.71 18.44
C LEU A 484 -15.53 11.26 18.62
N GLY A 485 -15.95 10.24 17.87
CA GLY A 485 -17.29 9.64 17.90
C GLY A 485 -18.37 10.42 17.15
N LYS A 486 -18.02 11.57 16.55
CA LYS A 486 -18.92 12.39 15.74
C LYS A 486 -18.13 13.39 14.89
N ASP A 487 -18.62 13.62 13.69
CA ASP A 487 -18.13 14.71 12.86
C ASP A 487 -18.70 16.06 13.32
N THR A 488 -17.83 16.98 13.74
CA THR A 488 -18.21 18.33 14.19
C THR A 488 -17.17 19.36 13.76
N PRO A 489 -17.54 20.64 13.55
CA PRO A 489 -16.59 21.67 13.15
C PRO A 489 -15.38 21.81 14.10
N VAL A 490 -15.60 21.71 15.41
CA VAL A 490 -14.53 21.76 16.43
C VAL A 490 -13.64 20.52 16.35
N GLY A 491 -14.22 19.35 16.07
CA GLY A 491 -13.47 18.13 15.86
C GLY A 491 -12.61 18.19 14.60
N ARG A 492 -13.20 18.64 13.49
CA ARG A 492 -12.49 18.82 12.21
C ARG A 492 -11.31 19.78 12.35
N ASP A 493 -11.48 20.91 13.03
CA ASP A 493 -10.39 21.88 13.28
C ASP A 493 -9.21 21.25 14.04
N ARG A 494 -9.49 20.32 14.97
CA ARG A 494 -8.47 19.59 15.73
C ARG A 494 -7.72 18.54 14.89
N ILE A 495 -8.38 17.89 13.92
CA ILE A 495 -7.85 16.73 13.19
C ILE A 495 -7.28 17.08 11.82
N ARG A 496 -7.75 18.17 11.19
CA ARG A 496 -7.42 18.56 9.81
C ARG A 496 -5.93 18.58 9.49
N HIS A 497 -5.12 19.07 10.42
CA HIS A 497 -3.70 19.27 10.20
C HIS A 497 -2.90 18.24 10.98
N GLY A 498 -1.85 17.75 10.32
CA GLY A 498 -0.96 16.77 10.91
C GLY A 498 0.46 16.91 10.41
N SER A 499 1.20 15.81 10.44
CA SER A 499 2.57 15.77 9.94
C SER A 499 2.90 14.41 9.33
N ALA A 500 3.79 14.40 8.34
CA ALA A 500 4.63 13.25 8.07
C ALA A 500 5.79 13.23 9.06
N VAL A 501 6.16 12.07 9.62
CA VAL A 501 7.29 11.97 10.57
C VAL A 501 8.32 10.89 10.19
N ILE A 502 9.58 11.14 10.56
CA ILE A 502 10.57 10.07 10.78
C ILE A 502 10.74 9.92 12.29
N THR A 503 10.62 8.69 12.81
CA THR A 503 10.69 8.39 14.23
C THR A 503 11.63 7.24 14.54
N HIS A 504 12.13 7.22 15.77
CA HIS A 504 12.82 6.08 16.36
C HIS A 504 12.27 5.83 17.76
N MET A 505 11.99 4.57 18.10
CA MET A 505 11.53 4.17 19.43
C MET A 505 12.09 2.83 19.85
N GLN A 506 12.25 2.64 21.16
CA GLN A 506 12.46 1.32 21.75
C GLN A 506 11.10 0.65 21.99
N LYS A 507 11.00 -0.66 21.77
CA LYS A 507 9.81 -1.46 22.08
C LYS A 507 10.24 -2.81 22.64
N GLY A 508 9.94 -3.05 23.92
CA GLY A 508 10.43 -4.22 24.65
C GLY A 508 11.96 -4.29 24.61
N ARG A 509 12.53 -5.38 24.06
CA ARG A 509 13.98 -5.54 23.88
C ARG A 509 14.48 -5.11 22.50
N GLY A 510 13.57 -4.72 21.61
CA GLY A 510 13.84 -4.32 20.25
C GLY A 510 13.66 -2.83 20.03
N GLU A 511 13.72 -2.44 18.77
CA GLU A 511 13.60 -1.05 18.35
C GLU A 511 12.91 -0.93 16.99
N VAL A 512 12.26 0.21 16.78
CA VAL A 512 11.54 0.55 15.57
C VAL A 512 12.09 1.84 15.01
N PHE A 513 12.50 1.81 13.74
CA PHE A 513 12.71 3.00 12.92
C PHE A 513 11.55 3.12 11.95
N CYS A 514 10.91 4.30 11.89
CA CYS A 514 9.80 4.54 10.99
C CYS A 514 10.07 5.79 10.16
N ALA A 515 9.99 5.65 8.83
CA ALA A 515 9.90 6.77 7.90
C ALA A 515 8.49 6.77 7.30
N GLY A 516 7.60 7.57 7.90
CA GLY A 516 6.16 7.59 7.65
C GLY A 516 5.76 8.19 6.31
N THR A 517 6.08 7.51 5.21
CA THR A 517 5.71 7.90 3.84
C THR A 517 5.64 6.73 2.88
N THR A 518 4.72 6.81 1.91
CA THR A 518 4.62 5.81 0.83
C THR A 518 5.68 5.95 -0.27
N GLU A 519 6.49 7.01 -0.27
CA GLU A 519 7.45 7.30 -1.35
C GLU A 519 8.91 6.96 -1.03
N TRP A 520 9.21 6.39 0.14
CA TRP A 520 10.58 5.98 0.49
C TRP A 520 11.16 5.00 -0.54
N CYS A 521 10.37 4.00 -0.93
CA CYS A 521 10.72 3.01 -1.95
C CYS A 521 11.02 3.67 -3.32
N HIS A 522 10.31 4.75 -3.65
CA HIS A 522 10.52 5.47 -4.89
C HIS A 522 11.82 6.27 -4.85
N ALA A 523 12.12 6.94 -3.73
CA ALA A 523 13.39 7.64 -3.55
C ALA A 523 14.59 6.71 -3.67
N LEU A 524 14.51 5.50 -3.10
CA LEU A 524 15.52 4.45 -3.29
C LEU A 524 15.65 4.03 -4.77
N ALA A 525 14.53 3.84 -5.47
CA ALA A 525 14.55 3.51 -6.89
C ALA A 525 15.12 4.63 -7.79
N GLN A 526 15.00 5.90 -7.38
CA GLN A 526 15.59 7.05 -8.06
C GLN A 526 17.06 7.29 -7.69
N GLY A 527 17.62 6.55 -6.72
CA GLY A 527 18.99 6.74 -6.25
C GLY A 527 19.18 8.03 -5.47
N ASP A 528 18.18 8.47 -4.70
CA ASP A 528 18.31 9.62 -3.80
C ASP A 528 19.37 9.35 -2.73
N GLN A 529 20.50 10.03 -2.82
CA GLN A 529 21.70 9.70 -2.04
C GLN A 529 21.46 9.73 -0.52
N GLN A 530 20.71 10.71 -0.02
CA GLN A 530 20.46 10.85 1.41
C GLN A 530 19.54 9.75 1.92
N THR A 531 18.46 9.45 1.18
CA THR A 531 17.55 8.34 1.50
C THR A 531 18.29 7.00 1.50
N GLU A 532 19.17 6.76 0.54
CA GLU A 532 19.99 5.55 0.50
C GLU A 532 20.97 5.45 1.67
N ILE A 533 21.67 6.54 2.02
CA ILE A 533 22.58 6.57 3.17
C ILE A 533 21.83 6.24 4.46
N ILE A 534 20.67 6.87 4.68
CA ILE A 534 19.86 6.63 5.88
C ILE A 534 19.38 5.18 5.92
N THR A 535 18.94 4.64 4.78
CA THR A 535 18.49 3.25 4.71
C THR A 535 19.63 2.28 5.02
N ARG A 536 20.83 2.50 4.47
CA ARG A 536 22.03 1.70 4.81
C ARG A 536 22.37 1.81 6.29
N ASN A 537 22.38 3.02 6.87
CA ASN A 537 22.65 3.21 8.30
C ASN A 537 21.69 2.41 9.19
N VAL A 538 20.39 2.44 8.88
CA VAL A 538 19.35 1.70 9.61
C VAL A 538 19.57 0.19 9.47
N LEU A 539 19.72 -0.31 8.25
CA LEU A 539 19.86 -1.75 8.00
C LEU A 539 21.17 -2.30 8.59
N ASP A 540 22.30 -1.62 8.38
CA ASP A 540 23.60 -2.07 8.87
C ASP A 540 23.65 -2.08 10.39
N ARG A 541 23.10 -1.06 11.04
CA ARG A 541 22.96 -1.05 12.50
C ARG A 541 22.05 -2.17 12.97
N PHE A 542 20.92 -2.39 12.29
CA PHE A 542 19.96 -3.40 12.70
C PHE A 542 20.45 -4.82 12.45
N LEU A 543 21.30 -5.05 11.46
CA LEU A 543 21.92 -6.35 11.17
C LEU A 543 23.19 -6.59 11.99
N ALA A 544 23.77 -5.55 12.62
CA ALA A 544 24.94 -5.72 13.46
C ALA A 544 24.64 -6.65 14.66
N PRO A 545 25.55 -7.61 14.96
CA PRO A 545 25.42 -8.49 16.12
C PRO A 545 25.22 -7.71 17.42
N ARG A 546 24.46 -8.30 18.33
CA ARG A 546 24.21 -7.73 19.66
C ARG A 546 25.39 -7.82 20.61
#